data_AF-A0A379SFJ6-F1
#
_entry.id   AF-A0A379SFJ6-F1
#
_cell.length_a   1.000
_cell.length_b   1.000
_cell.length_c   1.000
_cell.angle_alpha   90.00
_cell.angle_beta   90.00
_cell.angle_gamma   90.00
#
_symmetry.space_group_name_H-M   'P 1'
#
loop_
_entity.id
_entity.type
_entity.pdbx_description
1 polymer ?
#
loop_
_entity_poly.entity_id
_entity_poly.type
_entity_poly.pdbx_seq_one_letter_code
_entity_poly.pdbx_strand_id
1 'polypeptide(L)'
;MSDVKRYEITWNAHEDTPVLTVEIDHSICTDKLLHQVNDFFINAEDRYLDSDCDITATVLKMLAVSCFTEQTGPTGGWNAEGLITMFDKGNMEGWPPMDGSKGIKILACDVPGVNYDDMEVEEVS
;
A
#
# COMPACT_ATOMS: atom_id res chain seq x y z
N MET A 1 -19.98 -6.02 16.67
CA MET A 1 -19.01 -5.04 17.21
C MET A 1 -17.98 -4.82 16.12
N SER A 2 -17.63 -3.57 15.83
CA SER A 2 -16.59 -3.25 14.85
C SER A 2 -15.22 -3.71 15.39
N ASP A 3 -14.40 -4.35 14.56
CA ASP A 3 -13.04 -4.77 14.92
C ASP A 3 -12.04 -3.91 14.14
N VAL A 4 -11.99 -2.63 14.50
CA VAL A 4 -11.19 -1.62 13.82
C VAL A 4 -9.78 -1.61 14.39
N LYS A 5 -8.80 -1.80 13.52
CA LYS A 5 -7.36 -1.75 13.83
C LYS A 5 -6.67 -0.77 12.90
N ARG A 6 -5.63 -0.11 13.41
CA ARG A 6 -4.79 0.83 12.66
C ARG A 6 -3.41 0.25 12.48
N TYR A 7 -2.86 0.44 11.30
CA TYR A 7 -1.57 -0.06 10.87
C TYR A 7 -0.74 1.08 10.30
N GLU A 8 0.54 1.08 10.66
CA GLU A 8 1.57 1.91 10.04
C GLU A 8 2.50 0.97 9.28
N ILE A 9 2.67 1.23 7.99
CA ILE A 9 3.57 0.47 7.12
C ILE A 9 4.72 1.41 6.79
N THR A 10 5.90 1.09 7.34
CA THR A 10 7.10 1.93 7.22
C THR A 10 8.09 1.32 6.24
N TRP A 11 8.57 2.10 5.27
CA TRP A 11 9.67 1.70 4.41
C TRP A 11 11.02 2.03 5.06
N ASN A 12 11.45 1.15 5.97
CA ASN A 12 12.65 1.37 6.80
C ASN A 12 13.98 1.49 6.04
N ALA A 13 14.04 1.01 4.80
CA ALA A 13 15.26 1.04 3.98
C ALA A 13 15.40 2.32 3.15
N HIS A 14 14.33 3.09 3.01
CA HIS A 14 14.38 4.40 2.34
C HIS A 14 14.88 5.46 3.31
N GLU A 15 15.68 6.41 2.85
CA GLU A 15 16.26 7.45 3.70
C GLU A 15 15.22 8.26 4.46
N ASP A 16 14.12 8.64 3.80
CA ASP A 16 13.01 9.38 4.41
C ASP A 16 12.18 8.56 5.42
N THR A 17 12.35 7.23 5.45
CA THR A 17 11.56 6.32 6.29
C THR A 17 10.03 6.59 6.17
N PRO A 18 9.46 6.65 4.95
CA PRO A 18 8.09 7.07 4.73
C PRO A 18 7.09 6.07 5.32
N VAL A 19 5.96 6.59 5.79
CA VAL A 19 4.88 5.81 6.43
C VAL A 19 3.58 5.91 5.64
N LEU A 20 2.94 4.76 5.42
CA LEU A 20 1.54 4.65 5.04
C LEU A 20 0.71 4.28 6.27
N THR A 21 -0.32 5.05 6.59
CA THR A 21 -1.26 4.76 7.68
C THR A 21 -2.59 4.25 7.12
N VAL A 22 -3.00 3.06 7.54
CA VAL A 22 -4.23 2.37 7.09
C VAL A 22 -5.08 1.97 8.29
N GLU A 23 -6.38 2.06 8.14
CA GLU A 23 -7.37 1.53 9.07
C GLU A 23 -8.11 0.35 8.42
N ILE A 24 -8.25 -0.75 9.16
CA ILE A 24 -9.01 -1.93 8.73
C ILE A 24 -10.06 -2.27 9.78
N ASP A 25 -11.33 -2.32 9.38
CA ASP A 25 -12.40 -2.99 10.13
C ASP A 25 -12.46 -4.46 9.74
N HIS A 26 -11.87 -5.33 10.56
CA HIS A 26 -11.78 -6.78 10.34
C HIS A 26 -13.15 -7.47 10.38
N SER A 27 -14.19 -6.80 10.87
CA SER A 27 -15.56 -7.30 10.79
C SER A 27 -16.17 -7.18 9.38
N ILE A 28 -15.57 -6.35 8.51
CA ILE A 28 -15.98 -6.12 7.12
C ILE A 28 -14.90 -6.63 6.16
N CYS A 29 -13.66 -6.18 6.34
CA CYS A 29 -12.49 -6.61 5.58
C CYS A 29 -11.88 -7.85 6.23
N THR A 30 -12.54 -8.98 6.00
CA THR A 30 -12.12 -10.28 6.55
C THR A 30 -10.85 -10.80 5.87
N ASP A 31 -10.15 -11.74 6.51
CA ASP A 31 -9.04 -12.51 5.90
C ASP A 31 -9.39 -13.07 4.52
N LYS A 32 -10.64 -13.54 4.34
CA LYS A 32 -11.10 -14.03 3.03
C LYS A 32 -11.03 -12.94 1.95
N LEU A 33 -11.40 -11.70 2.28
CA LEU A 33 -11.32 -10.58 1.34
C LEU A 33 -9.85 -10.22 1.07
N LEU A 34 -9.01 -10.24 2.10
CA LEU A 34 -7.58 -9.98 1.95
C LEU A 34 -6.90 -11.06 1.08
N HIS A 35 -7.26 -12.33 1.24
CA HIS A 35 -6.83 -13.41 0.35
C HIS A 35 -7.32 -13.18 -1.09
N GLN A 36 -8.56 -12.76 -1.30
CA GLN A 36 -9.05 -12.42 -2.65
C GLN A 36 -8.23 -11.31 -3.31
N VAL A 37 -7.82 -10.29 -2.55
CA VAL A 37 -6.93 -9.24 -3.05
C VAL A 37 -5.55 -9.81 -3.37
N ASN A 38 -4.94 -10.57 -2.46
CA ASN A 38 -3.62 -11.17 -2.69
C ASN A 38 -3.60 -12.09 -3.91
N ASP A 39 -4.58 -12.98 -4.02
CA ASP A 39 -4.68 -14.03 -5.03
C ASP A 39 -5.06 -13.49 -6.42
N PHE A 40 -5.51 -12.23 -6.51
CA PHE A 40 -5.74 -11.55 -7.78
C PHE A 40 -4.42 -11.30 -8.54
N PHE A 41 -3.34 -11.03 -7.81
CA PHE A 41 -2.04 -10.71 -8.41
C PHE A 41 -1.16 -11.97 -8.54
N ILE A 42 -0.24 -11.94 -9.50
CA ILE A 42 0.75 -13.01 -9.66
C ILE A 42 1.67 -13.10 -8.42
N ASN A 43 2.27 -14.27 -8.23
CA ASN A 43 3.18 -14.57 -7.10
C ASN A 43 2.51 -14.41 -5.72
N ALA A 44 1.19 -14.62 -5.66
CA ALA A 44 0.39 -14.52 -4.43
C ALA A 44 0.89 -15.43 -3.30
N GLU A 45 1.28 -16.66 -3.63
CA GLU A 45 1.80 -17.64 -2.65
C GLU A 45 3.15 -17.21 -2.10
N ASP A 46 4.10 -16.84 -2.97
CA ASP A 46 5.44 -16.41 -2.57
C ASP A 46 5.39 -15.21 -1.61
N ARG A 47 4.62 -14.18 -1.97
CA ARG A 47 4.49 -12.96 -1.15
C ARG A 47 3.81 -13.22 0.21
N TYR A 48 2.88 -14.16 0.25
CA TYR A 48 2.22 -14.59 1.49
C TYR A 48 3.20 -15.33 2.41
N LEU A 49 4.03 -16.21 1.85
CA LEU A 49 5.11 -16.89 2.57
C LEU A 49 6.17 -15.91 3.09
N ASP A 50 6.59 -14.95 2.26
CA ASP A 50 7.54 -13.89 2.61
C ASP A 50 7.02 -12.93 3.70
N SER A 51 5.73 -13.01 4.02
CA SER A 51 5.08 -12.24 5.09
C SER A 51 4.65 -13.12 6.26
N ASP A 52 5.37 -14.23 6.51
CA ASP A 52 5.15 -15.15 7.63
C ASP A 52 3.71 -15.72 7.66
N CYS A 53 3.08 -15.87 6.49
CA CYS A 53 1.68 -16.27 6.35
C CYS A 53 0.68 -15.32 7.05
N ASP A 54 1.04 -14.06 7.27
CA ASP A 54 0.11 -13.01 7.73
C ASP A 54 -0.50 -12.30 6.51
N ILE A 55 -1.78 -12.58 6.24
CA ILE A 55 -2.46 -12.03 5.07
C ILE A 55 -2.72 -10.52 5.20
N THR A 56 -2.89 -10.03 6.42
CA THR A 56 -3.05 -8.58 6.68
C THR A 56 -1.74 -7.87 6.36
N ALA A 57 -0.62 -8.36 6.90
CA ALA A 57 0.70 -7.80 6.61
C ALA A 57 1.03 -7.89 5.10
N THR A 58 0.69 -9.01 4.46
CA THR A 58 0.88 -9.25 3.02
C THR A 58 0.21 -8.15 2.19
N VAL A 59 -1.11 -7.95 2.37
CA VAL A 59 -1.89 -6.98 1.60
C VAL A 59 -1.49 -5.54 1.95
N LEU A 60 -1.18 -5.25 3.22
CA LEU A 60 -0.74 -3.91 3.62
C LEU A 60 0.63 -3.54 3.02
N LYS A 61 1.57 -4.49 2.91
CA LYS A 61 2.84 -4.27 2.20
C LYS A 61 2.62 -4.05 0.70
N MET A 62 1.72 -4.81 0.07
CA MET A 62 1.34 -4.56 -1.33
C MET A 62 0.79 -3.16 -1.53
N LEU A 63 -0.12 -2.73 -0.65
CA LEU A 63 -0.74 -1.42 -0.71
C LEU A 63 0.31 -0.32 -0.55
N ALA A 64 1.24 -0.48 0.39
CA ALA A 64 2.34 0.44 0.61
C ALA A 64 3.23 0.57 -0.64
N VAL A 65 3.59 -0.53 -1.31
CA VAL A 65 4.35 -0.48 -2.57
C VAL A 65 3.61 0.34 -3.62
N SER A 66 2.31 0.11 -3.81
CA SER A 66 1.51 0.89 -4.76
C SER A 66 1.46 2.38 -4.39
N CYS A 67 1.14 2.70 -3.13
CA CYS A 67 1.02 4.09 -2.67
C CYS A 67 2.36 4.84 -2.72
N PHE A 68 3.46 4.25 -2.25
CA PHE A 68 4.76 4.90 -2.28
C PHE A 68 5.26 5.11 -3.71
N THR A 69 5.06 4.14 -4.61
CA THR A 69 5.44 4.29 -6.03
C THR A 69 4.72 5.46 -6.68
N GLU A 70 3.40 5.57 -6.46
CA GLU A 70 2.58 6.64 -7.04
C GLU A 70 2.90 8.01 -6.41
N GLN A 71 3.12 8.06 -5.09
CA GLN A 71 3.54 9.27 -4.39
C GLN A 71 4.92 9.76 -4.85
N THR A 72 5.80 8.83 -5.25
CA THR A 72 7.14 9.14 -5.76
C THR A 72 7.13 9.55 -7.23
N GLY A 73 6.08 9.18 -7.98
CA GLY A 73 5.97 9.41 -9.41
C GLY A 73 5.84 10.89 -9.81
N PRO A 74 5.85 11.19 -11.13
CA PRO A 74 5.77 12.57 -11.65
C PRO A 74 4.47 13.30 -11.29
N THR A 75 3.44 12.56 -10.91
CA THR A 75 2.15 13.10 -10.44
C THR A 75 2.04 13.16 -8.93
N GLY A 76 3.06 12.74 -8.17
CA GLY A 76 3.03 12.54 -6.72
C GLY A 76 2.74 13.77 -5.86
N GLY A 77 2.81 13.61 -4.54
CA GLY A 77 2.49 14.68 -3.58
C GLY A 77 0.99 14.82 -3.29
N TRP A 78 0.22 13.74 -3.47
CA TRP A 78 -1.21 13.75 -3.20
C TRP A 78 -1.49 13.71 -1.71
N ASN A 79 -2.59 14.36 -1.31
CA ASN A 79 -3.18 14.12 -0.01
C ASN A 79 -3.90 12.75 0.00
N ALA A 80 -4.36 12.33 1.19
CA ALA A 80 -5.04 11.04 1.34
C ALA A 80 -6.23 10.87 0.38
N GLU A 81 -7.00 11.92 0.12
CA GLU A 81 -8.18 11.86 -0.77
C GLU A 81 -7.77 11.59 -2.23
N GLY A 82 -6.70 12.23 -2.70
CA GLY A 82 -6.15 11.98 -4.04
C GLY A 82 -5.72 10.53 -4.21
N LEU A 83 -5.03 9.98 -3.20
CA LEU A 83 -4.66 8.56 -3.16
C LEU A 83 -5.87 7.62 -3.14
N ILE A 84 -6.88 7.90 -2.31
CA ILE A 84 -8.11 7.10 -2.25
C ILE A 84 -8.83 7.05 -3.61
N THR A 85 -8.87 8.18 -4.32
CA THR A 85 -9.52 8.29 -5.64
C THR A 85 -8.90 7.38 -6.70
N MET A 86 -7.62 7.04 -6.57
CA MET A 86 -6.93 6.07 -7.43
C MET A 86 -7.55 4.67 -7.35
N PHE A 87 -8.15 4.32 -6.20
CA PHE A 87 -8.80 3.03 -5.96
C PHE A 87 -10.33 3.09 -6.18
N ASP A 88 -10.90 4.27 -6.44
CA ASP A 88 -12.34 4.42 -6.67
C ASP A 88 -12.75 3.77 -8.00
N LYS A 89 -13.99 3.27 -8.07
CA LYS A 89 -14.65 2.73 -9.28
C LYS A 89 -13.84 1.68 -10.05
N GLY A 90 -12.92 0.97 -9.39
CA GLY A 90 -12.08 -0.04 -10.02
C GLY A 90 -10.98 0.53 -10.91
N ASN A 91 -10.60 1.81 -10.71
CA ASN A 91 -9.48 2.44 -11.41
C ASN A 91 -8.17 1.69 -11.17
N MET A 92 -8.00 1.07 -10.01
CA MET A 92 -6.90 0.14 -9.73
C MET A 92 -7.45 -1.28 -9.63
N GLU A 93 -7.22 -2.06 -10.68
CA GLU A 93 -7.70 -3.44 -10.78
C GLU A 93 -7.14 -4.31 -9.64
N GLY A 94 -7.95 -5.24 -9.14
CA GLY A 94 -7.57 -6.12 -8.02
C GLY A 94 -7.74 -5.53 -6.63
N TRP A 95 -7.98 -4.22 -6.53
CA TRP A 95 -8.15 -3.54 -5.25
C TRP A 95 -9.62 -3.14 -4.98
N PRO A 96 -10.09 -3.25 -3.73
CA PRO A 96 -11.33 -2.59 -3.31
C PRO A 96 -11.14 -1.08 -3.18
N PRO A 97 -12.23 -0.29 -3.10
CA PRO A 97 -12.15 1.11 -2.69
C PRO A 97 -11.47 1.26 -1.33
N MET A 98 -10.56 2.24 -1.23
CA MET A 98 -9.76 2.53 -0.04
C MET A 98 -10.35 3.65 0.84
N ASP A 99 -11.66 3.84 0.74
CA ASP A 99 -12.44 4.88 1.45
C ASP A 99 -13.07 4.38 2.76
N GLY A 100 -12.90 3.10 3.09
CA GLY A 100 -13.52 2.42 4.23
C GLY A 100 -14.81 1.67 3.91
N SER A 101 -15.40 1.83 2.72
CA SER A 101 -16.66 1.17 2.33
C SER A 101 -16.56 -0.36 2.27
N LYS A 102 -15.35 -0.89 2.10
CA LYS A 102 -15.03 -2.33 2.16
C LYS A 102 -14.25 -2.73 3.41
N GLY A 103 -14.24 -1.87 4.43
CA GLY A 103 -13.56 -2.13 5.69
C GLY A 103 -12.06 -1.89 5.65
N ILE A 104 -11.51 -1.27 4.61
CA ILE A 104 -10.12 -0.84 4.51
C ILE A 104 -10.07 0.62 4.05
N LYS A 105 -9.27 1.45 4.74
CA LYS A 105 -9.20 2.88 4.50
C LYS A 105 -7.78 3.42 4.62
N ILE A 106 -7.33 4.18 3.62
CA ILE A 106 -6.10 4.98 3.73
C ILE A 106 -6.39 6.22 4.56
N LEU A 107 -5.53 6.50 5.55
CA LEU A 107 -5.65 7.69 6.39
C LEU A 107 -4.63 8.77 6.01
N ALA A 108 -3.41 8.36 5.72
CA ALA A 108 -2.31 9.23 5.32
C ALA A 108 -1.23 8.39 4.62
N CYS A 109 -0.47 9.01 3.72
CA CYS A 109 0.71 8.42 3.12
C CYS A 109 1.74 9.52 2.93
N ASP A 110 2.94 9.31 3.47
CA ASP A 110 4.06 10.19 3.21
C ASP A 110 4.44 10.16 1.73
N VAL A 111 5.22 11.16 1.32
CA VAL A 111 5.73 11.31 -0.04
C VAL A 111 7.22 11.05 0.01
N PRO A 112 7.69 9.85 -0.37
CA PRO A 112 9.12 9.57 -0.44
C PRO A 112 9.78 10.50 -1.46
N GLY A 113 10.91 11.10 -1.09
CA GLY A 113 11.72 11.92 -1.97
C GLY A 113 12.49 11.06 -2.96
N VAL A 114 12.60 11.54 -4.20
CA VAL A 114 13.64 11.08 -5.13
C VAL A 114 14.59 12.24 -5.32
N ASN A 115 15.70 12.16 -4.59
CA ASN A 115 16.70 13.22 -4.54
C ASN A 115 17.69 13.05 -5.70
N TYR A 116 17.73 14.05 -6.56
CA TYR A 116 18.64 14.08 -7.71
C TYR A 116 20.12 13.99 -7.28
N ASP A 117 20.44 14.56 -6.12
CA ASP A 117 21.81 14.61 -5.59
C ASP A 117 22.33 13.23 -5.13
N ASP A 118 21.44 12.25 -4.92
CA ASP A 118 21.80 10.87 -4.54
C ASP A 118 22.05 9.96 -5.77
N MET A 119 21.90 10.50 -6.98
CA MET A 119 22.09 9.74 -8.21
C MET A 119 23.56 9.77 -8.65
N GLU A 120 24.20 8.60 -8.65
CA GLU A 120 25.55 8.42 -9.19
C GLU A 120 25.51 7.96 -10.65
N VAL A 121 26.47 8.44 -11.46
CA VAL A 121 26.58 8.09 -12.89
C VAL A 121 27.98 7.56 -13.16
N GLU A 122 28.06 6.30 -13.58
CA GLU A 122 29.31 5.64 -13.99
C GLU A 122 29.19 5.13 -15.44
N GLU A 123 30.26 5.30 -16.22
CA GLU A 123 30.37 4.72 -17.58
C GLU A 123 30.76 3.25 -17.47
N VAL A 124 30.03 2.36 -18.15
CA VAL A 124 30.32 0.91 -18.18
C VAL A 124 30.75 0.51 -19.60
N SER A 125 31.95 -0.08 -19.71
CA SER A 125 32.55 -0.60 -20.96
C SER A 125 32.41 -2.10 -21.13
#